data_AF-A0A9E6RE24-F1
#
_entry.id   AF-A0A9E6RE24-F1
#
_cell.length_a   1.000
_cell.length_b   1.000
_cell.length_c   1.000
_cell.angle_alpha   90.00
_cell.angle_beta   90.00
_cell.angle_gamma   90.00
#
_symmetry.space_group_name_H-M   'P 1'
#
loop_
_entity.id
_entity.type
_entity.pdbx_description
1 polymer ?
#
loop_
_entity_poly.entity_id
_entity_poly.type
_entity_poly.pdbx_seq_one_letter_code
_entity_poly.pdbx_strand_id
1 'polypeptide(L)'
;MSASPFRISGRSSTRRRSTTLRTDRFARAAFERFLEIVSEASRHIPAEWKATDAPDIDWPAVANLGNIIRHVYQRVDLDILWSVYEDDLGPLEAAIDVMTERHFPEPPSGSEP
;
A
#
# COMPACT_ATOMS: atom_id res chain seq x y z
N MET A 1 21.84 15.92 -6.48
CA MET A 1 20.40 16.12 -6.71
C MET A 1 19.67 15.20 -5.76
N SER A 2 18.89 15.78 -4.85
CA SER A 2 18.33 15.12 -3.68
C SER A 2 17.01 14.43 -4.04
N ALA A 3 17.00 13.10 -4.04
CA ALA A 3 15.76 12.31 -4.06
C ALA A 3 15.62 11.60 -2.71
N SER A 4 14.59 11.95 -1.96
CA SER A 4 14.10 11.25 -0.77
C SER A 4 12.67 11.73 -0.51
N PRO A 5 11.76 10.93 0.07
CA PRO A 5 11.81 9.48 0.35
C PRO A 5 10.47 8.73 0.15
N PHE A 6 10.49 7.41 0.02
CA PHE A 6 9.37 6.57 0.48
C PHE A 6 9.59 6.30 1.98
N ARG A 7 8.58 6.54 2.84
CA ARG A 7 8.74 6.55 4.31
C ARG A 7 7.60 5.82 5.01
N ILE A 8 7.83 4.55 5.35
CA ILE A 8 6.93 3.72 6.17
C ILE A 8 6.93 4.06 7.68
N SER A 9 7.67 5.08 8.09
CA SER A 9 7.21 6.06 9.08
C SER A 9 8.31 7.10 9.31
N GLY A 10 7.92 8.37 9.30
CA GLY A 10 8.79 9.39 9.85
C GLY A 10 8.35 10.81 9.52
N ARG A 11 7.46 11.32 10.38
CA ARG A 11 7.18 12.73 10.75
C ARG A 11 5.81 13.26 10.31
N SER A 12 4.89 13.18 11.27
CA SER A 12 3.82 14.12 11.61
C SER A 12 3.27 15.05 10.51
N SER A 13 2.18 14.64 9.87
CA SER A 13 1.20 15.58 9.29
C SER A 13 -0.21 15.17 9.70
N THR A 14 -0.86 16.06 10.44
CA THR A 14 -2.30 16.14 10.75
C THR A 14 -3.03 14.84 11.10
N ARG A 15 -3.13 14.57 12.41
CA ARG A 15 -3.87 13.44 13.03
C ARG A 15 -5.39 13.50 12.76
N ARG A 16 -5.86 13.24 11.53
CA ARG A 16 -7.27 12.92 11.29
C ARG A 16 -7.49 11.47 11.72
N ARG A 17 -8.16 11.27 12.85
CA ARG A 17 -8.45 9.92 13.35
C ARG A 17 -9.78 9.46 12.75
N SER A 18 -9.80 8.32 12.07
CA SER A 18 -11.06 7.65 11.78
C SER A 18 -11.67 7.15 13.09
N THR A 19 -12.68 7.87 13.60
CA THR A 19 -13.43 7.50 14.81
C THR A 19 -14.12 6.15 14.62
N THR A 20 -14.59 5.86 13.40
CA THR A 20 -15.22 4.59 13.02
C THR A 20 -14.29 3.39 13.26
N LEU A 21 -13.03 3.44 12.81
CA LEU A 21 -12.08 2.33 12.99
C LEU A 21 -11.69 2.09 14.46
N ARG A 22 -11.93 3.08 15.35
CA ARG A 22 -11.65 2.95 16.78
C ARG A 22 -12.80 2.30 17.56
N THR A 23 -14.03 2.50 17.11
CA THR A 23 -15.24 2.06 17.83
C THR A 23 -15.91 0.85 17.19
N ASP A 24 -15.74 0.66 15.88
CA ASP A 24 -16.30 -0.46 15.14
C ASP A 24 -15.22 -1.51 14.87
N ARG A 25 -15.31 -2.61 15.61
CA ARG A 25 -14.41 -3.76 15.51
C ARG A 25 -14.47 -4.45 14.14
N PHE A 26 -15.60 -4.42 13.44
CA PHE A 26 -15.72 -5.01 12.11
C PHE A 26 -15.06 -4.13 11.06
N ALA A 27 -15.30 -2.81 11.13
CA ALA A 27 -14.63 -1.86 10.24
C ALA A 27 -13.10 -1.95 10.41
N ARG A 28 -12.62 -2.04 11.66
CA ARG A 28 -11.20 -2.24 11.96
C ARG A 28 -10.65 -3.54 11.37
N ALA A 29 -11.30 -4.67 11.63
CA ALA A 29 -10.85 -5.96 11.11
C ALA A 29 -10.83 -6.00 9.57
N ALA A 30 -11.81 -5.38 8.92
CA ALA A 30 -11.83 -5.25 7.47
C ALA A 30 -10.67 -4.39 6.95
N PHE A 31 -10.42 -3.25 7.58
CA PHE A 31 -9.30 -2.37 7.22
C PHE A 31 -7.94 -3.07 7.35
N GLU A 32 -7.67 -3.72 8.49
CA GLU A 32 -6.45 -4.50 8.71
C GLU A 32 -6.33 -5.62 7.67
N ARG A 33 -7.43 -6.33 7.36
CA ARG A 33 -7.44 -7.39 6.35
C ARG A 33 -7.11 -6.88 4.95
N PHE A 34 -7.61 -5.72 4.55
CA PHE A 34 -7.30 -5.15 3.23
C PHE A 34 -5.81 -4.80 3.11
N LEU A 35 -5.21 -4.22 4.15
CA LEU A 35 -3.77 -3.94 4.17
C LEU A 35 -2.94 -5.23 4.10
N GLU A 36 -3.35 -6.30 4.77
CA GLU A 36 -2.70 -7.61 4.64
C GLU A 36 -2.78 -8.18 3.22
N ILE A 37 -3.92 -8.03 2.54
CA ILE A 37 -4.12 -8.49 1.16
C ILE A 37 -3.17 -7.74 0.22
N VAL A 38 -3.09 -6.41 0.35
CA VAL A 38 -2.14 -5.59 -0.42
C VAL A 38 -0.69 -6.04 -0.17
N SER A 39 -0.33 -6.26 1.09
CA SER A 39 1.00 -6.75 1.46
C SER A 39 1.33 -8.10 0.84
N GLU A 40 0.39 -9.04 0.80
CA GLU A 40 0.58 -10.33 0.15
C GLU A 40 0.67 -10.22 -1.37
N ALA A 41 -0.25 -9.49 -2.00
CA ALA A 41 -0.26 -9.27 -3.44
C ALA A 41 1.07 -8.65 -3.92
N SER A 42 1.62 -7.71 -3.15
CA SER A 42 2.90 -7.06 -3.48
C SER A 42 4.07 -8.05 -3.61
N ARG A 43 4.05 -9.19 -2.92
CA ARG A 43 5.11 -10.21 -2.98
C ARG A 43 5.14 -10.92 -4.33
N HIS A 44 3.99 -11.00 -5.00
CA HIS A 44 3.85 -11.70 -6.27
C HIS A 44 4.17 -10.85 -7.50
N ILE A 45 4.30 -9.53 -7.33
CA ILE A 45 4.73 -8.65 -8.43
C ILE A 45 6.18 -9.00 -8.83
N PRO A 46 6.47 -9.24 -10.12
CA PRO A 46 7.81 -9.54 -10.62
C PRO A 46 8.86 -8.51 -10.17
N ALA A 47 10.04 -9.00 -9.78
CA ALA A 47 11.13 -8.14 -9.28
C ALA A 47 11.63 -7.14 -10.35
N GLU A 48 11.59 -7.54 -11.62
CA GLU A 48 11.90 -6.69 -12.75
C GLU A 48 10.97 -5.47 -12.84
N TRP A 49 9.65 -5.65 -12.75
CA TRP A 49 8.68 -4.56 -12.84
C TRP A 49 8.83 -3.59 -11.67
N LYS A 50 9.05 -4.12 -10.46
CA LYS A 50 9.37 -3.31 -9.28
C LYS A 50 10.58 -2.40 -9.52
N ALA A 51 11.64 -2.95 -10.12
CA ALA A 51 12.88 -2.22 -10.36
C ALA A 51 12.78 -1.22 -11.51
N THR A 52 12.01 -1.52 -12.56
CA THR A 52 11.94 -0.69 -13.78
C THR A 52 10.81 0.33 -13.74
N ASP A 53 9.64 -0.04 -13.25
CA ASP A 53 8.42 0.74 -13.41
C ASP A 53 8.05 1.51 -12.14
N ALA A 54 8.54 1.06 -10.97
CA ALA A 54 8.30 1.72 -9.70
C ALA A 54 9.49 1.61 -8.72
N PRO A 55 10.69 2.08 -9.11
CA PRO A 55 11.89 1.99 -8.28
C PRO A 55 11.80 2.82 -6.99
N ASP A 56 10.91 3.81 -6.94
CA ASP A 56 10.75 4.70 -5.79
C ASP A 56 9.86 4.11 -4.69
N ILE A 57 9.20 2.97 -4.92
CA ILE A 57 8.38 2.29 -3.92
C ILE A 57 9.26 1.37 -3.06
N ASP A 58 9.12 1.46 -1.72
CA ASP A 58 9.79 0.54 -0.79
C ASP A 58 9.05 -0.81 -0.74
N TRP A 59 9.24 -1.62 -1.78
CA TRP A 59 8.62 -2.94 -1.90
C TRP A 59 8.87 -3.88 -0.72
N PRO A 60 10.10 -3.97 -0.15
CA PRO A 60 10.32 -4.75 1.07
C PRO A 60 9.40 -4.34 2.22
N ALA A 61 9.18 -3.04 2.40
CA ALA A 61 8.39 -2.55 3.51
C ALA A 61 6.87 -2.67 3.24
N VAL A 62 6.40 -2.54 1.99
CA VAL A 62 5.02 -2.92 1.58
C VAL A 62 4.78 -4.41 1.85
N ALA A 63 5.72 -5.27 1.47
CA ALA A 63 5.64 -6.71 1.74
C ALA A 63 5.72 -7.04 3.23
N ASN A 64 6.30 -6.18 4.06
CA ASN A 64 6.38 -6.42 5.51
C ASN A 64 5.14 -5.96 6.28
N LEU A 65 4.28 -5.12 5.69
CA LEU A 65 3.08 -4.58 6.34
C LEU A 65 2.18 -5.66 6.97
N GLY A 66 1.95 -6.77 6.27
CA GLY A 66 1.15 -7.88 6.80
C GLY A 66 1.77 -8.56 8.03
N ASN A 67 3.10 -8.60 8.13
CA ASN A 67 3.77 -9.14 9.32
C ASN A 67 3.60 -8.21 10.52
N ILE A 68 3.65 -6.89 10.30
CA ILE A 68 3.43 -5.89 11.35
C ILE A 68 2.01 -6.03 11.92
N ILE A 69 1.00 -6.15 11.05
CA ILE A 69 -0.40 -6.32 11.46
C ILE A 69 -0.59 -7.60 12.28
N ARG A 70 -0.03 -8.73 11.83
CA ARG A 70 -0.20 -10.04 12.49
C ARG A 70 0.54 -10.18 13.82
N HIS A 71 1.78 -9.68 13.89
CA HIS A 71 2.63 -9.89 15.07
C HIS A 71 2.50 -8.81 16.13
N VAL A 72 2.12 -7.60 15.73
CA VAL A 72 2.00 -6.47 16.66
C VAL A 72 0.55 -6.26 17.06
N TYR A 73 -0.40 -7.12 16.68
CA TYR A 73 -1.86 -6.94 16.86
C TYR A 73 -2.31 -6.48 18.27
N GLN A 74 -1.57 -6.84 19.33
CA GLN A 74 -1.85 -6.38 20.70
C GLN A 74 -1.38 -4.94 21.02
N ARG A 75 -0.59 -4.33 20.13
CA ARG A 75 0.10 -3.04 20.29
C ARG A 75 0.14 -2.17 19.02
N VAL A 76 -0.37 -2.62 17.86
CA VAL A 76 -0.40 -1.78 16.66
C VAL A 76 -1.25 -0.56 16.97
N ASP A 77 -0.58 0.59 17.01
CA ASP A 77 -1.26 1.87 17.08
C ASP A 77 -1.99 2.04 15.75
N LEU A 78 -3.32 2.13 15.81
CA LEU A 78 -4.17 2.39 14.64
C LEU A 78 -3.73 3.67 13.92
N ASP A 79 -3.10 4.62 14.63
CA ASP A 79 -2.54 5.82 14.01
C ASP A 79 -1.41 5.49 13.01
N ILE A 80 -0.65 4.42 13.20
CA ILE A 80 0.40 3.96 12.25
C ILE A 80 -0.25 3.33 11.02
N LEU A 81 -1.26 2.48 11.19
CA LEU A 81 -1.94 1.89 10.02
C LEU A 81 -2.71 2.96 9.24
N TRP A 82 -3.24 3.96 9.93
CA TRP A 82 -3.90 5.09 9.29
C TRP A 82 -2.93 5.94 8.47
N SER A 83 -1.69 6.17 8.94
CA SER A 83 -0.69 6.87 8.12
C SER A 83 -0.32 6.08 6.88
N VAL A 84 -0.25 4.75 6.95
CA VAL A 84 -0.03 3.93 5.74
C VAL A 84 -1.16 4.14 4.71
N TYR A 85 -2.40 4.22 5.17
CA TYR A 85 -3.54 4.50 4.30
C TYR A 85 -3.47 5.91 3.68
N GLU A 86 -3.20 6.94 4.48
CA GLU A 86 -3.19 8.33 4.00
C GLU A 86 -1.97 8.66 3.12
N ASP A 87 -0.79 8.15 3.49
CA ASP A 87 0.48 8.60 2.92
C ASP A 87 1.04 7.63 1.87
N ASP A 88 0.87 6.31 2.06
CA ASP A 88 1.59 5.30 1.27
C ASP A 88 0.72 4.64 0.19
N LEU A 89 -0.60 4.49 0.40
CA LEU A 89 -1.46 3.77 -0.55
C LEU A 89 -1.67 4.53 -1.87
N GLY A 90 -1.80 5.86 -1.85
CA GLY A 90 -1.97 6.65 -3.08
C GLY A 90 -0.78 6.52 -4.05
N PRO A 91 0.46 6.73 -3.59
CA PRO A 91 1.65 6.47 -4.42
C PRO A 91 1.77 5.02 -4.89
N LEU A 92 1.39 4.05 -4.04
CA LEU A 92 1.39 2.64 -4.41
C LEU A 92 0.38 2.34 -5.53
N GLU A 93 -0.84 2.88 -5.43
CA GLU A 93 -1.88 2.74 -6.46
C GLU A 93 -1.39 3.28 -7.81
N ALA A 94 -0.86 4.51 -7.84
CA ALA A 94 -0.31 5.11 -9.05
C ALA A 94 0.81 4.27 -9.68
N ALA A 95 1.68 3.67 -8.87
CA ALA A 95 2.73 2.77 -9.35
C ALA A 95 2.16 1.49 -9.98
N ILE A 96 1.12 0.91 -9.39
CA ILE A 96 0.44 -0.28 -9.93
C ILE A 96 -0.31 0.05 -11.22
N ASP A 97 -0.93 1.21 -11.34
CA ASP A 97 -1.59 1.65 -12.56
C ASP A 97 -0.60 1.73 -13.73
N VAL A 98 0.57 2.35 -13.50
CA VAL A 98 1.65 2.41 -14.50
C VAL A 98 2.13 1.02 -14.92
N MET A 99 2.28 0.08 -13.97
CA MET A 99 2.64 -1.31 -14.29
C MET A 99 1.55 -1.99 -15.12
N THR A 100 0.29 -1.77 -14.77
CA THR A 100 -0.86 -2.39 -15.43
C THR A 100 -0.98 -1.89 -16.86
N GLU A 101 -0.92 -0.58 -17.08
CA GLU A 101 -0.96 0.01 -18.43
C GLU A 101 0.18 -0.50 -19.32
N ARG A 102 1.37 -0.73 -18.74
CA ARG A 102 2.55 -1.17 -19.47
C ARG A 102 2.53 -2.65 -19.85
N HIS A 103 2.15 -3.52 -18.91
CA HIS A 103 2.25 -4.98 -19.08
C HIS A 103 0.93 -5.64 -19.49
N PHE A 104 -0.18 -4.94 -19.27
CA PHE A 104 -1.53 -5.35 -19.63
C PHE A 104 -2.28 -4.20 -20.30
N PRO A 105 -1.77 -3.66 -21.43
CA PRO A 105 -2.46 -2.61 -22.14
C PRO A 105 -3.85 -3.11 -22.56
N GLU A 106 -4.89 -2.34 -22.21
CA GLU A 106 -6.23 -2.60 -22.73
C GLU A 106 -6.17 -2.67 -24.25
N PRO A 107 -6.78 -3.69 -24.88
CA PRO A 107 -6.81 -3.76 -26.34
C PRO A 107 -7.47 -2.48 -26.88
N PRO A 108 -7.01 -1.97 -28.03
CA PRO A 108 -7.59 -0.77 -28.61
C PRO A 108 -9.10 -0.98 -28.80
N SER A 109 -9.87 -0.09 -28.17
CA SER A 109 -11.33 -0.05 -28.26
C SER A 109 -11.74 -0.11 -29.73
N GLY A 110 -12.35 -1.23 -30.14
CA GLY A 110 -12.74 -1.50 -31.52
C GLY A 110 -12.25 -2.83 -32.11
N SER A 111 -11.47 -3.62 -31.37
CA SER A 111 -11.10 -4.98 -31.76
C SER A 111 -11.92 -6.00 -30.98
N GLU A 112 -13.18 -6.21 -31.36
CA GLU A 112 -13.87 -7.47 -31.06
C GLU A 112 -13.84 -8.39 -32.30
N PRO A 113 -13.81 -9.73 -32.10
CA PRO A 113 -13.70 -10.72 -33.17
C PRO A 113 -14.92 -10.79 -34.12
#